data_AF-A0A0V7ZS27-F1
#
_entry.id   AF-A0A0V7ZS27-F1
#
_cell.length_a   1.000
_cell.length_b   1.000
_cell.length_c   1.000
_cell.angle_alpha   90.00
_cell.angle_beta   90.00
_cell.angle_gamma   90.00
#
_symmetry.space_group_name_H-M   'P 1'
#
loop_
_entity.id
_entity.type
_entity.pdbx_description
1 polymer ?
#
loop_
_entity_poly.entity_id
_entity_poly.type
_entity_poly.pdbx_seq_one_letter_code
_entity_poly.pdbx_strand_id
1 'polypeptide(L)'
;MINKYLQAAIGTADADRGIAELQEFIDDRPDAREVRKALAVKLVYQGYKYEEIQTILDVSLGSITSWKQAYKEYGIEGLRLNHKGRKSYLSNEQREEVLGWLQTKNTWELGELEYKLAFEYDVIYESKRSYYDLFDAAGISWKKTTSLNPKADPEAVCAKKNRLKHYWQATQKK
;
A
#
# COMPACT_ATOMS: atom_id res chain seq x y z
N MET A 1 6.23 -25.41 45.99
CA MET A 1 5.24 -24.30 45.96
C MET A 1 5.99 -23.02 45.66
N ILE A 2 5.75 -22.42 44.49
CA ILE A 2 6.32 -21.11 44.17
C ILE A 2 5.59 -20.07 45.02
N ASN A 3 6.35 -19.27 45.77
CA ASN A 3 5.85 -18.31 46.75
C ASN A 3 4.97 -17.24 46.06
N LYS A 4 3.85 -16.84 46.68
CA LYS A 4 2.89 -15.85 46.14
C LYS A 4 3.56 -14.53 45.73
N TYR A 5 4.62 -14.16 46.43
CA TYR A 5 5.44 -12.98 46.14
C TYR A 5 6.28 -13.11 44.85
N LEU A 6 6.74 -14.32 44.52
CA LEU A 6 7.48 -14.59 43.28
C LEU A 6 6.55 -14.53 42.07
N GLN A 7 5.30 -14.98 42.19
CA GLN A 7 4.30 -14.87 41.11
C GLN A 7 3.93 -13.40 40.81
N ALA A 8 3.80 -12.56 41.84
CA ALA A 8 3.54 -11.14 41.66
C ALA A 8 4.72 -10.42 40.98
N ALA A 9 5.96 -10.74 41.38
CA ALA A 9 7.17 -10.15 40.81
C ALA A 9 7.41 -10.56 39.34
N ILE A 10 7.08 -11.80 38.97
CA ILE A 10 7.13 -12.27 37.57
C ILE A 10 6.08 -11.52 36.73
N GLY A 11 4.86 -11.35 37.26
CA GLY A 11 3.79 -10.62 36.57
C GLY A 11 4.11 -9.14 36.34
N THR A 12 4.83 -8.48 37.25
CA THR A 12 5.28 -7.09 37.08
C THR A 12 6.40 -6.97 36.03
N ALA A 13 7.36 -7.90 36.03
CA ALA A 13 8.45 -7.90 35.06
C ALA A 13 7.96 -8.14 33.62
N ASP A 14 6.96 -9.02 33.44
CA ASP A 14 6.34 -9.24 32.13
C ASP A 14 5.52 -8.03 31.66
N ALA A 15 4.87 -7.31 32.58
CA ALA A 15 4.16 -6.07 32.26
C ALA A 15 5.14 -4.96 31.83
N ASP A 16 6.27 -4.80 32.53
CA ASP A 16 7.29 -3.82 32.19
C ASP A 16 7.90 -4.10 30.80
N ARG A 17 8.15 -5.37 30.48
CA ARG A 17 8.61 -5.78 29.14
C ARG A 17 7.58 -5.46 28.05
N GLY A 18 6.30 -5.75 28.30
CA GLY A 18 5.22 -5.42 27.36
C GLY A 18 5.07 -3.91 27.16
N ILE A 19 5.23 -3.11 28.21
CA ILE A 19 5.20 -1.65 28.11
C ILE A 19 6.33 -1.13 27.21
N ALA A 20 7.55 -1.66 27.35
CA ALA A 20 8.68 -1.28 26.51
C ALA A 20 8.45 -1.65 25.03
N GLU A 21 7.99 -2.88 24.76
CA GLU A 21 7.68 -3.33 23.39
C GLU A 21 6.59 -2.48 22.73
N LEU A 22 5.51 -2.18 23.47
CA LEU A 22 4.43 -1.31 22.99
C LEU A 22 4.91 0.13 22.76
N GLN A 23 5.85 0.62 23.57
CA GLN A 23 6.43 1.95 23.39
C GLN A 23 7.28 2.01 22.12
N GLU A 24 8.15 1.03 21.88
CA GLU A 24 8.95 0.93 20.65
C GLU A 24 8.04 0.89 19.41
N PHE A 25 6.96 0.09 19.46
CA PHE A 25 5.99 0.03 18.37
C PHE A 25 5.27 1.37 18.13
N ILE A 26 4.96 2.14 19.18
CA ILE A 26 4.36 3.48 19.03
C ILE A 26 5.37 4.47 18.44
N ASP A 27 6.64 4.37 18.83
CA ASP A 27 7.70 5.27 18.38
C ASP A 27 8.08 5.08 16.91
N ASP A 28 7.85 3.89 16.35
CA ASP A 28 7.94 3.60 14.91
C ASP A 28 6.85 4.33 14.09
N ARG A 29 5.91 5.00 14.76
CA ARG A 29 4.79 5.76 14.16
C ARG A 29 4.02 4.99 13.07
N PRO A 30 3.48 3.79 13.38
CA PRO A 30 2.62 3.06 12.47
C PRO A 30 1.28 3.79 12.24
N ASP A 31 0.35 3.13 11.52
CA ASP A 31 -0.98 3.70 11.28
C ASP A 31 -1.63 4.17 12.59
N ALA A 32 -2.32 5.32 12.54
CA ALA A 32 -2.92 5.95 13.73
C ALA A 32 -3.87 5.01 14.50
N ARG A 33 -4.49 4.04 13.81
CA ARG A 33 -5.36 3.04 14.44
C ARG A 33 -4.54 2.02 15.22
N GLU A 34 -3.39 1.61 14.70
CA GLU A 34 -2.47 0.67 15.36
C GLU A 34 -1.85 1.31 16.60
N VAL A 35 -1.41 2.57 16.49
CA VAL A 35 -0.92 3.37 17.62
C VAL A 35 -1.97 3.44 18.72
N ARG A 36 -3.24 3.71 18.37
CA ARG A 36 -4.34 3.80 19.35
C ARG A 36 -4.56 2.48 20.09
N LYS A 37 -4.50 1.35 19.39
CA LYS A 37 -4.61 0.02 20.00
C LYS A 37 -3.45 -0.25 20.96
N ALA A 38 -2.22 0.01 20.52
CA ALA A 38 -1.03 -0.18 21.32
C ALA A 38 -1.03 0.69 22.58
N LEU A 39 -1.46 1.96 22.45
CA LEU A 39 -1.59 2.87 23.57
C LEU A 39 -2.62 2.40 24.60
N ALA A 40 -3.77 1.88 24.14
CA ALA A 40 -4.79 1.32 25.04
C ALA A 40 -4.22 0.13 25.84
N VAL A 41 -3.52 -0.80 25.18
CA VAL A 41 -2.93 -1.97 25.84
C VAL A 41 -1.81 -1.55 26.80
N LYS A 42 -0.99 -0.57 26.43
CA LYS A 42 0.05 0.00 27.28
C LYS A 42 -0.53 0.58 28.57
N LEU A 43 -1.61 1.35 28.47
CA LEU A 43 -2.30 1.92 29.65
C LEU A 43 -2.85 0.81 30.56
N VAL A 44 -3.36 -0.29 30.00
CA VAL A 44 -3.78 -1.45 30.80
C VAL A 44 -2.63 -2.04 31.60
N TYR A 45 -1.44 -2.20 31.01
CA TYR A 45 -0.27 -2.71 31.72
C TYR A 45 0.29 -1.73 32.75
N GLN A 46 0.12 -0.42 32.53
CA GLN A 46 0.43 0.62 33.50
C GLN A 46 -0.56 0.68 34.67
N GLY A 47 -1.61 -0.16 34.67
CA GLY A 47 -2.55 -0.29 35.78
C GLY A 47 -3.76 0.66 35.71
N TYR A 48 -3.97 1.36 34.61
CA TYR A 48 -5.16 2.19 34.43
C TYR A 48 -6.42 1.33 34.36
N LYS A 49 -7.52 1.85 34.92
CA LYS A 49 -8.83 1.21 34.83
C LYS A 49 -9.38 1.37 33.42
N TYR A 50 -10.21 0.42 33.01
CA TYR A 50 -10.77 0.45 31.65
C TYR A 50 -11.68 1.66 31.41
N GLU A 51 -12.36 2.14 32.46
CA GLU A 51 -13.17 3.37 32.43
C GLU A 51 -12.31 4.61 32.11
N GLU A 52 -11.14 4.72 32.74
CA GLU A 52 -10.20 5.83 32.51
C GLU A 52 -9.66 5.78 31.07
N ILE A 53 -9.29 4.59 30.60
CA ILE A 53 -8.78 4.39 29.23
C ILE A 53 -9.85 4.72 28.19
N GLN A 54 -11.10 4.34 28.45
CA GLN A 54 -12.24 4.67 27.60
C GLN A 54 -12.40 6.19 27.48
N THR A 55 -12.29 6.94 28.59
CA THR A 55 -12.35 8.40 28.57
C THR A 55 -11.13 9.04 27.90
N ILE A 56 -9.92 8.50 28.10
CA ILE A 56 -8.68 9.05 27.54
C ILE A 56 -8.63 8.86 26.01
N LEU A 57 -9.04 7.69 25.51
CA LEU A 57 -8.89 7.33 24.09
C LEU A 57 -10.18 7.42 23.27
N ASP A 58 -11.32 7.68 23.93
CA ASP A 58 -12.67 7.68 23.32
C ASP A 58 -12.97 6.37 22.58
N VAL A 59 -12.83 5.24 23.28
CA VAL A 59 -13.02 3.88 22.75
C VAL A 59 -13.91 3.05 23.66
N SER A 60 -14.57 2.04 23.10
CA SER A 60 -15.40 1.14 23.90
C SER A 60 -14.59 0.18 24.78
N LEU A 61 -15.14 -0.20 25.93
CA LEU A 61 -14.61 -1.25 26.79
C LEU A 61 -14.34 -2.58 26.04
N GLY A 62 -15.22 -2.93 25.10
CA GLY A 62 -15.09 -4.13 24.26
C GLY A 62 -13.87 -4.05 23.36
N SER A 63 -13.57 -2.87 22.80
CA SER A 63 -12.37 -2.63 21.99
C SER A 63 -11.10 -2.84 22.82
N ILE A 64 -11.01 -2.23 24.01
CA ILE A 64 -9.86 -2.36 24.92
C ILE A 64 -9.62 -3.84 25.27
N THR A 65 -10.70 -4.54 25.61
CA THR A 65 -10.63 -5.97 25.98
C THR A 65 -10.16 -6.82 24.80
N SER A 66 -10.71 -6.58 23.60
CA SER A 66 -10.32 -7.27 22.37
C SER A 66 -8.85 -7.04 22.03
N TRP A 67 -8.36 -5.80 22.10
CA TRP A 67 -6.97 -5.49 21.78
C TRP A 67 -6.00 -6.08 22.79
N LYS A 68 -6.33 -6.06 24.09
CA LYS A 68 -5.54 -6.73 25.13
C LYS A 68 -5.45 -8.23 24.86
N GLN A 69 -6.57 -8.87 24.49
CA GLN A 69 -6.58 -10.30 24.19
C GLN A 69 -5.75 -10.62 22.95
N ALA A 70 -5.91 -9.83 21.88
CA ALA A 70 -5.13 -9.98 20.65
C ALA A 70 -3.62 -9.83 20.89
N TYR A 71 -3.22 -8.88 21.74
CA TYR A 71 -1.81 -8.70 22.13
C TYR A 71 -1.30 -9.89 22.96
N LYS A 72 -2.10 -10.44 23.88
CA LYS A 72 -1.71 -11.63 24.64
C LYS A 72 -1.53 -12.87 23.77
N GLU A 73 -2.32 -13.02 22.71
CA GLU A 73 -2.28 -14.19 21.84
C GLU A 73 -1.21 -14.08 20.74
N TYR A 74 -1.05 -12.89 20.15
CA TYR A 74 -0.24 -12.70 18.93
C TYR A 74 0.83 -11.60 19.06
N GLY A 75 1.01 -11.00 20.24
CA GLY A 75 1.94 -9.89 20.45
C GLY A 75 1.57 -8.66 19.61
N ILE A 76 2.60 -7.95 19.12
CA ILE A 76 2.44 -6.75 18.27
C ILE A 76 1.67 -7.06 16.97
N GLU A 77 1.81 -8.25 16.39
CA GLU A 77 1.07 -8.64 15.18
C GLU A 77 -0.44 -8.66 15.41
N GLY A 78 -0.90 -8.94 16.64
CA GLY A 78 -2.32 -8.86 17.01
C GLY A 78 -2.90 -7.45 16.98
N LEU A 79 -2.04 -6.43 17.03
CA LEU A 79 -2.44 -5.02 17.00
C LEU A 79 -2.46 -4.47 15.57
N ARG A 80 -1.73 -5.09 14.64
CA ARG A 80 -1.67 -4.68 13.24
C ARG A 80 -3.02 -4.79 12.53
N LEU A 81 -3.21 -3.97 11.51
CA LEU A 81 -4.40 -3.99 10.68
C LEU A 81 -4.32 -5.15 9.68
N ASN A 82 -5.12 -6.19 9.89
CA ASN A 82 -5.24 -7.30 8.94
C ASN A 82 -6.29 -7.04 7.84
N HIS A 83 -6.50 -5.78 7.44
CA HIS A 83 -7.48 -5.46 6.41
C HIS A 83 -6.95 -5.89 5.04
N LYS A 84 -7.38 -7.07 4.59
CA LYS A 84 -7.20 -7.51 3.21
C LYS A 84 -8.35 -6.93 2.40
N GLY A 85 -8.05 -6.13 1.38
CA GLY A 85 -9.05 -5.63 0.45
C GLY A 85 -9.82 -6.77 -0.23
N ARG A 86 -10.83 -6.42 -1.04
CA ARG A 86 -11.55 -7.40 -1.85
C ARG A 86 -10.54 -8.21 -2.66
N LYS A 87 -10.69 -9.54 -2.69
CA LYS A 87 -9.89 -10.41 -3.56
C LYS A 87 -9.97 -9.87 -4.99
N SER A 88 -8.81 -9.63 -5.61
CA SER A 88 -8.74 -9.28 -7.02
C SER A 88 -9.27 -10.43 -7.87
N TYR A 89 -9.86 -10.10 -9.02
CA TYR A 89 -10.33 -11.09 -9.97
C TYR A 89 -9.17 -11.87 -10.61
N LEU A 90 -8.03 -11.22 -10.80
CA LEU A 90 -6.79 -11.85 -11.23
C LEU A 90 -5.93 -12.21 -10.02
N SER A 91 -5.25 -13.35 -10.07
CA SER A 91 -4.16 -13.66 -9.14
C SER A 91 -2.96 -12.74 -9.39
N ASN A 92 -2.01 -12.71 -8.44
CA ASN A 92 -0.80 -11.90 -8.61
C ASN A 92 0.02 -12.36 -9.83
N GLU A 93 0.13 -13.67 -10.03
CA GLU A 93 0.84 -14.27 -11.17
C GLU A 93 0.16 -13.89 -12.50
N GLN A 94 -1.17 -14.06 -12.59
CA GLN A 94 -1.95 -13.69 -13.77
C GLN A 94 -1.84 -12.19 -14.08
N ARG A 95 -1.83 -11.35 -13.04
CA ARG A 95 -1.64 -9.92 -13.20
C ARG A 95 -0.26 -9.61 -13.78
N GLU A 96 0.80 -10.24 -13.29
CA GLU A 96 2.16 -10.04 -13.81
C GLU A 96 2.29 -10.49 -15.27
N GLU A 97 1.68 -11.62 -15.64
CA GLU A 97 1.63 -12.09 -17.03
C GLU A 97 0.92 -11.09 -17.94
N VAL A 98 -0.24 -10.58 -17.53
CA VAL A 98 -1.00 -9.57 -18.29
C VAL A 98 -0.19 -8.27 -18.44
N LEU A 99 0.46 -7.81 -17.38
CA LEU A 99 1.29 -6.60 -17.42
C LEU A 99 2.50 -6.78 -18.34
N GLY A 100 3.17 -7.93 -18.27
CA GLY A 100 4.28 -8.26 -19.18
C GLY A 100 3.83 -8.33 -20.63
N TRP A 101 2.68 -8.95 -20.90
CA TRP A 101 2.09 -8.98 -22.23
C TRP A 101 1.76 -7.57 -22.75
N LEU A 102 1.16 -6.70 -21.91
CA LEU A 102 0.85 -5.32 -22.28
C LEU A 102 2.10 -4.50 -22.64
N GLN A 103 3.25 -4.80 -22.06
CA GLN A 103 4.51 -4.10 -22.38
C GLN A 103 5.12 -4.50 -23.74
N THR A 104 4.63 -5.57 -24.38
CA THR A 104 5.20 -6.05 -25.66
C THR A 104 4.87 -5.16 -26.86
N LYS A 105 3.79 -4.38 -26.79
CA LYS A 105 3.30 -3.52 -27.89
C LYS A 105 3.08 -2.10 -27.38
N ASN A 106 3.34 -1.11 -28.23
CA ASN A 106 3.25 0.30 -27.88
C ASN A 106 1.85 0.92 -28.12
N THR A 107 0.94 0.19 -28.78
CA THR A 107 -0.41 0.64 -29.10
C THR A 107 -1.40 -0.48 -28.87
N TRP A 108 -2.42 -0.23 -28.05
CA TRP A 108 -3.41 -1.23 -27.67
C TRP A 108 -4.82 -0.71 -27.92
N GLU A 109 -5.69 -1.63 -28.30
CA GLU A 109 -7.14 -1.42 -28.26
C GLU A 109 -7.70 -2.09 -27.01
N LEU A 110 -8.68 -1.45 -26.36
CA LEU A 110 -9.33 -1.97 -25.16
C LEU A 110 -9.91 -3.37 -25.38
N GLY A 111 -10.48 -3.64 -26.56
CA GLY A 111 -11.06 -4.93 -26.91
C GLY A 111 -10.05 -6.08 -26.97
N GLU A 112 -8.78 -5.81 -27.30
CA GLU A 112 -7.72 -6.84 -27.29
C GLU A 112 -7.47 -7.33 -25.85
N LEU A 113 -7.49 -6.42 -24.88
CA LEU A 113 -7.34 -6.74 -23.46
C LEU A 113 -8.58 -7.45 -22.91
N GLU A 114 -9.78 -6.99 -23.27
CA GLU A 114 -11.05 -7.65 -22.88
C GLU A 114 -11.08 -9.10 -23.37
N TYR A 115 -10.71 -9.35 -24.62
CA TYR A 115 -10.70 -10.70 -25.20
C TYR A 115 -9.70 -11.62 -24.50
N LYS A 116 -8.46 -11.15 -24.27
CA LYS A 116 -7.43 -11.97 -23.60
C LYS A 116 -7.86 -12.34 -22.17
N LEU A 117 -8.40 -11.38 -21.41
CA LEU A 117 -8.86 -11.62 -20.03
C LEU A 117 -10.02 -12.62 -19.97
N ALA A 118 -10.99 -12.50 -20.88
CA ALA A 118 -12.11 -13.44 -20.96
C ALA A 118 -11.66 -14.83 -21.44
N PHE A 119 -10.75 -14.91 -22.41
CA PHE A 119 -10.35 -16.19 -23.01
C PHE A 119 -9.36 -16.98 -22.15
N GLU A 120 -8.33 -16.32 -21.61
CA GLU A 120 -7.27 -17.01 -20.86
C GLU A 120 -7.60 -17.20 -19.38
N TYR A 121 -8.35 -16.27 -18.79
CA TYR A 121 -8.56 -16.23 -17.34
C TYR A 121 -10.05 -16.24 -16.93
N ASP A 122 -10.99 -16.25 -17.88
CA ASP A 122 -12.44 -16.15 -17.64
C ASP A 122 -12.83 -14.94 -16.76
N VAL A 123 -12.08 -13.84 -16.90
CA VAL A 123 -12.30 -12.60 -16.15
C VAL A 123 -12.95 -11.55 -17.04
N ILE A 124 -14.17 -11.14 -16.67
CA ILE A 124 -14.88 -10.01 -17.28
C ILE A 124 -15.16 -8.99 -16.18
N TYR A 125 -14.57 -7.80 -16.30
CA TYR A 125 -14.84 -6.72 -15.36
C TYR A 125 -16.13 -6.00 -15.73
N GLU A 126 -16.94 -5.67 -14.73
CA GLU A 126 -18.16 -4.88 -14.92
C GLU A 126 -17.88 -3.46 -15.41
N SER A 127 -16.73 -2.89 -15.04
CA SER A 127 -16.35 -1.52 -15.37
C SER A 127 -15.15 -1.47 -16.31
N LYS A 128 -15.26 -0.64 -17.35
CA LYS A 128 -14.14 -0.28 -18.24
C LYS A 128 -12.96 0.33 -17.50
N ARG A 129 -13.20 0.95 -16.34
CA ARG A 129 -12.16 1.53 -15.49
C ARG A 129 -11.14 0.49 -15.03
N SER A 130 -11.60 -0.71 -14.67
CA SER A 130 -10.72 -1.79 -14.21
C SER A 130 -9.71 -2.21 -15.28
N TYR A 131 -10.09 -2.15 -16.56
CA TYR A 131 -9.18 -2.41 -17.67
C TYR A 131 -8.17 -1.26 -17.86
N TYR A 132 -8.61 -0.02 -17.71
CA TYR A 132 -7.70 1.13 -17.75
C TYR A 132 -6.70 1.13 -16.60
N ASP A 133 -7.09 0.66 -15.41
CA ASP A 133 -6.19 0.50 -14.28
C ASP A 133 -5.07 -0.54 -14.58
N LEU A 134 -5.34 -1.56 -15.39
CA LEU A 134 -4.32 -2.50 -15.88
C LEU A 134 -3.36 -1.85 -16.87
N PHE A 135 -3.87 -1.03 -17.79
CA PHE A 135 -3.03 -0.26 -18.71
C PHE A 135 -2.14 0.74 -17.96
N ASP A 136 -2.68 1.43 -16.97
CA ASP A 136 -1.93 2.37 -16.12
C ASP A 136 -0.83 1.64 -15.32
N ALA A 137 -1.18 0.50 -14.72
CA ALA A 137 -0.21 -0.35 -14.03
C ALA A 137 0.90 -0.90 -14.96
N ALA A 138 0.62 -1.08 -16.26
CA ALA A 138 1.61 -1.47 -17.26
C ALA A 138 2.50 -0.28 -17.72
N GLY A 139 2.22 0.94 -17.26
CA GLY A 139 2.93 2.16 -17.67
C GLY A 139 2.47 2.72 -19.01
N ILE A 140 1.33 2.25 -19.55
CA ILE A 140 0.81 2.69 -20.85
C ILE A 140 0.03 4.00 -20.65
N SER A 141 0.61 5.09 -21.14
CA SER A 141 -0.05 6.40 -21.11
C SER A 141 -0.98 6.56 -22.30
N TRP A 142 -2.23 6.97 -22.05
CA TRP A 142 -3.24 7.31 -23.07
C TRP A 142 -2.95 8.63 -23.79
N LYS A 143 -1.72 8.82 -24.27
CA LYS A 143 -1.35 9.95 -25.11
C LYS A 143 -1.56 9.56 -26.57
N LYS A 144 -2.23 10.44 -27.33
CA LYS A 144 -2.31 10.29 -28.78
C LYS A 144 -0.89 10.32 -29.34
N THR A 145 -0.41 9.18 -29.85
CA THR A 145 0.84 9.16 -30.60
C THR A 145 0.65 10.00 -31.85
N THR A 146 1.48 11.04 -32.01
CA THR A 146 1.50 11.79 -33.25
C THR A 146 2.07 10.88 -34.33
N SER A 147 1.33 10.71 -35.43
CA SER A 147 1.80 9.91 -36.56
C SER A 147 3.19 10.38 -37.00
N LEU A 148 4.17 9.48 -36.95
CA LEU A 148 5.50 9.75 -37.48
C LEU A 148 5.41 9.78 -39.00
N ASN A 149 5.87 10.87 -39.62
CA ASN A 149 5.90 10.99 -41.08
C ASN A 149 6.77 9.85 -41.66
N PRO A 150 6.20 8.92 -42.46
CA PRO A 150 6.97 7.79 -43.02
C PRO A 150 8.11 8.21 -43.95
N LYS A 151 8.07 9.45 -44.45
CA LYS A 151 9.10 10.05 -45.30
C LYS A 151 10.12 10.88 -44.50
N ALA A 152 10.12 10.77 -43.17
CA ALA A 152 11.07 11.48 -42.33
C ALA A 152 12.47 10.87 -42.50
N ASP A 153 13.30 11.51 -43.31
CA ASP A 153 14.72 11.24 -43.39
C ASP A 153 15.42 11.68 -42.08
N PRO A 154 16.05 10.77 -41.32
CA PRO A 154 16.70 11.09 -40.05
C PRO A 154 17.81 12.13 -40.20
N GLU A 155 18.50 12.20 -41.35
CA GLU A 155 19.56 13.16 -41.60
C GLU A 155 19.01 14.58 -41.80
N ALA A 156 17.95 14.72 -42.60
CA ALA A 156 17.23 15.98 -42.79
C ALA A 156 16.61 16.51 -41.48
N VAL A 157 16.10 15.63 -40.62
CA VAL A 157 15.57 16.01 -39.30
C VAL A 157 16.68 16.49 -38.36
N CYS A 158 17.84 15.83 -38.36
CA CYS A 158 19.00 16.23 -37.57
C CYS A 158 19.53 17.60 -38.00
N ALA A 159 19.70 17.82 -39.31
CA ALA A 159 20.14 19.10 -39.88
C ALA A 159 19.19 20.25 -39.51
N LYS A 160 17.87 20.01 -39.57
CA LYS A 160 16.86 21.00 -39.16
C LYS A 160 16.95 21.33 -37.67
N LYS A 161 17.14 20.34 -36.80
CA LYS A 161 17.30 20.55 -35.34
C LYS A 161 18.55 21.39 -35.04
N ASN A 162 19.67 21.09 -35.69
CA ASN A 162 20.91 21.86 -35.52
C ASN A 162 20.77 23.31 -36.02
N ARG A 163 20.12 23.53 -37.17
CA ARG A 163 19.80 24.88 -37.66
C ARG A 163 18.95 25.67 -36.67
N LEU A 164 17.95 25.03 -36.07
CA LEU A 164 17.06 25.69 -35.11
C LEU A 164 17.75 26.03 -33.78
N LYS A 165 18.68 25.20 -33.28
CA LYS A 165 19.44 25.48 -32.05
C LYS A 165 20.11 26.87 -32.05
N HIS A 166 20.62 27.30 -33.20
CA HIS A 166 21.26 28.60 -33.35
C HIS A 166 20.28 29.78 -33.11
N TYR A 167 19.01 29.63 -33.53
CA TYR A 167 17.99 30.67 -33.33
C TYR A 167 17.54 30.80 -31.88
N TRP A 168 17.53 29.71 -31.11
CA TRP A 168 17.15 29.72 -29.69
C TRP A 168 18.22 30.33 -28.78
N GLN A 169 19.50 30.25 -29.15
CA GLN A 169 20.57 30.90 -28.38
C GLN A 169 20.59 32.42 -28.59
N ALA A 170 20.12 32.91 -29.74
CA ALA A 170 20.04 34.34 -30.04
C ALA A 170 18.97 35.08 -29.23
N THR A 171 17.90 34.40 -28.81
CA THR A 171 16.79 35.00 -28.04
C THR A 171 17.01 34.99 -26.53
N GLN A 172 17.97 34.22 -26.01
CA GLN A 172 18.29 34.13 -24.57
C GLN A 172 19.33 35.16 -24.10
N LYS A 173 19.90 35.96 -25.03
CA LYS A 173 21.04 36.85 -24.77
C LYS A 173 20.65 38.33 -24.64
N LYS A 174 19.47 38.62 -24.09
CA LYS A 174 18.98 39.98 -23.82
C LYS A 174 18.54 40.11 -22.37
#